data_AF-A0A7L1KZ63-F1
#
_entry.id   AF-A0A7L1KZ63-F1
#
_cell.length_a   1.000
_cell.length_b   1.000
_cell.length_c   1.000
_cell.angle_alpha   90.00
_cell.angle_beta   90.00
_cell.angle_gamma   90.00
#
_symmetry.space_group_name_H-M   'P 1'
#
loop_
_entity.id
_entity.type
_entity.pdbx_description
1 polymer ?
#
loop_
_entity_poly.entity_id
_entity_poly.type
_entity_poly.pdbx_seq_one_letter_code
_entity_poly.pdbx_strand_id
1 'polypeptide(L)'
;GISNSSDSPQKVRKILQQCLSWAQEEIPAEQHSQTPLYLGATTSMRQLNLTHPTLTDGLLAALTVALKSSPFDFQGAQILSSAHEEAFNWVAVNYVLENFFKYDWRGQLVPSRKGMAGVLSMGRTSAQLTSMVEGENQAPEEGVRLELYGQTHNVYTHHCPCHGTDQLRSRLLSMLIQV
;
A
#
# COMPACT_ATOMS: atom_id res chain seq x y z
N GLY A 1 10.73 5.03 -8.71
CA GLY A 1 9.57 5.52 -7.94
C GLY A 1 9.37 6.98 -8.25
N ILE A 2 8.12 7.44 -8.32
CA ILE A 2 7.74 8.79 -8.77
C ILE A 2 8.26 9.94 -7.89
N SER A 3 8.75 9.64 -6.69
CA SER A 3 9.25 10.62 -5.72
C SER A 3 10.73 10.96 -5.88
N ASN A 4 11.42 10.37 -6.86
CA ASN A 4 12.84 10.66 -7.05
C ASN A 4 12.95 12.11 -7.56
N SER A 5 13.66 12.98 -6.84
CA SER A 5 13.71 14.43 -7.08
C SER A 5 14.23 14.84 -8.47
N SER A 6 14.72 13.87 -9.25
CA SER A 6 15.15 14.02 -10.65
C SER A 6 14.03 13.82 -11.68
N ASP A 7 12.85 13.33 -11.30
CA ASP A 7 11.77 13.05 -12.26
C ASP A 7 10.86 14.27 -12.44
N SER A 8 10.87 14.84 -13.65
CA SER A 8 9.93 15.90 -14.01
C SER A 8 8.50 15.36 -14.11
N PRO A 9 7.47 16.20 -13.88
CA PRO A 9 6.07 15.79 -14.05
C PRO A 9 5.77 15.16 -15.42
N GLN A 10 6.48 15.61 -16.46
CA GLN A 10 6.37 15.05 -17.82
C GLN A 10 6.89 13.61 -17.91
N LYS A 11 8.01 13.31 -17.25
CA LYS A 11 8.59 11.96 -17.25
C LYS A 11 7.70 10.97 -16.49
N VAL A 12 7.17 11.40 -15.35
CA VAL A 12 6.21 10.63 -14.55
C VAL A 12 4.95 10.31 -15.37
N ARG A 13 4.42 11.31 -16.08
CA ARG A 13 3.28 11.12 -16.99
C ARG A 13 3.57 10.07 -18.08
N LYS A 14 4.75 10.10 -18.70
CA LYS A 14 5.12 9.15 -19.76
C LYS A 14 5.18 7.71 -19.24
N ILE A 15 5.76 7.50 -18.06
CA ILE A 15 5.81 6.17 -17.43
C ILE A 15 4.40 5.66 -17.16
N LEU A 16 3.53 6.52 -16.61
CA LEU A 16 2.15 6.16 -16.31
C LEU A 16 1.35 5.84 -17.58
N GLN A 17 1.53 6.62 -18.65
CA GLN A 17 0.84 6.38 -19.92
C GLN A 17 1.12 4.98 -20.48
N GLN A 18 2.36 4.49 -20.37
CA GLN A 18 2.70 3.15 -20.84
C GLN A 18 1.94 2.06 -20.05
N CYS A 19 1.83 2.20 -18.73
CA CYS A 19 1.05 1.28 -17.91
C CYS A 19 -0.46 1.37 -18.18
N LEU A 20 -0.99 2.58 -18.42
CA LEU A 20 -2.40 2.78 -18.74
C LEU A 20 -2.77 2.20 -20.10
N SER A 21 -1.91 2.34 -21.11
CA SER A 21 -2.11 1.72 -22.43
C SER A 21 -2.15 0.20 -22.31
N TRP A 22 -1.22 -0.40 -21.58
CA TRP A 22 -1.26 -1.83 -21.31
C TRP A 22 -2.55 -2.26 -20.59
N ALA A 23 -2.99 -1.53 -19.56
CA ALA A 23 -4.24 -1.84 -18.87
C ALA A 23 -5.47 -1.75 -19.79
N GLN A 24 -5.48 -0.85 -20.78
CA GLN A 24 -6.56 -0.74 -21.76
C GLN A 24 -6.60 -1.93 -22.74
N GLU A 25 -5.45 -2.53 -23.02
CA GLU A 25 -5.35 -3.73 -23.88
C GLU A 25 -5.82 -4.98 -23.14
N GLU A 26 -5.55 -5.09 -21.84
CA GLU A 26 -5.93 -6.25 -21.02
C GLU A 26 -7.41 -6.25 -20.59
N ILE A 27 -7.98 -5.08 -20.34
CA ILE A 27 -9.37 -4.95 -19.88
C ILE A 27 -10.27 -4.81 -21.10
N PRO A 28 -11.37 -5.58 -21.22
CA PRO A 28 -12.34 -5.43 -22.30
C PRO A 28 -12.87 -3.99 -22.41
N ALA A 29 -13.00 -3.48 -23.64
CA ALA A 29 -13.38 -2.09 -23.90
C ALA A 29 -14.72 -1.70 -23.26
N GLU A 30 -15.66 -2.63 -23.20
CA GLU A 30 -16.98 -2.44 -22.61
C GLU A 30 -16.92 -2.24 -21.08
N GLN A 31 -15.84 -2.71 -20.44
CA GLN A 31 -15.63 -2.63 -19.00
C GLN A 31 -14.78 -1.42 -18.59
N HIS A 32 -14.17 -0.70 -19.53
CA HIS A 32 -13.27 0.42 -19.22
C HIS A 32 -13.96 1.45 -18.32
N SER A 33 -15.14 1.93 -18.71
CA SER A 33 -15.88 2.97 -17.97
C SER A 33 -16.40 2.53 -16.61
N GLN A 34 -16.42 1.23 -16.32
CA GLN A 34 -16.86 0.65 -15.05
C GLN A 34 -15.69 0.21 -14.18
N THR A 35 -14.47 0.26 -14.69
CA THR A 35 -13.28 -0.17 -13.96
C THR A 35 -12.78 0.99 -13.11
N PRO A 36 -12.82 0.88 -11.77
CA PRO A 36 -12.37 1.95 -10.90
C PRO A 36 -10.84 2.02 -10.86
N LEU A 37 -10.31 3.23 -10.95
CA LEU A 37 -8.88 3.52 -10.95
C LEU A 37 -8.51 4.42 -9.77
N TYR A 38 -7.60 3.93 -8.93
CA TYR A 38 -7.10 4.62 -7.75
C TYR A 38 -5.58 4.80 -7.83
N LEU A 39 -5.06 5.89 -7.25
CA LEU A 39 -3.63 6.09 -7.06
C LEU A 39 -3.32 6.25 -5.56
N GLY A 40 -2.61 5.27 -4.99
CA GLY A 40 -2.05 5.34 -3.65
C GLY A 40 -0.57 5.68 -3.67
N ALA A 41 -0.20 6.84 -3.15
CA ALA A 41 1.18 7.27 -2.97
C ALA A 41 1.64 6.95 -1.54
N THR A 42 2.81 6.33 -1.39
CA THR A 42 3.26 5.76 -0.10
C THR A 42 4.45 6.53 0.51
N THR A 43 5.30 5.84 1.28
CA THR A 43 6.45 6.36 2.05
C THR A 43 7.25 7.44 1.32
N SER A 44 7.56 7.19 0.05
CA SER A 44 8.47 8.05 -0.69
C SER A 44 7.85 9.40 -1.07
N MET A 45 6.53 9.45 -1.30
CA MET A 45 5.80 10.69 -1.53
C MET A 45 5.49 11.42 -0.22
N ARG A 46 5.28 10.69 0.89
CA ARG A 46 5.18 11.31 2.23
C ARG A 46 6.44 12.12 2.55
N GLN A 47 7.62 11.53 2.34
CA GLN A 47 8.90 12.19 2.58
C GLN A 47 9.08 13.40 1.66
N LEU A 48 8.72 13.27 0.37
CA LEU A 48 8.79 14.36 -0.57
C LEU A 48 7.87 15.52 -0.18
N ASN A 49 6.67 15.23 0.33
CA ASN A 49 5.71 16.25 0.76
C ASN A 49 6.26 17.09 1.93
N LEU A 50 6.98 16.45 2.85
CA LEU A 50 7.61 17.14 3.98
C LEU A 50 8.77 18.05 3.55
N THR A 51 9.48 17.68 2.48
CA THR A 51 10.70 18.40 2.05
C THR A 51 10.40 19.43 0.94
N HIS A 52 9.49 19.10 0.03
CA HIS A 52 9.13 19.86 -1.17
C HIS A 52 7.62 19.75 -1.47
N PRO A 53 6.75 20.43 -0.68
CA PRO A 53 5.30 20.30 -0.81
C PRO A 53 4.79 20.76 -2.19
N THR A 54 5.25 21.91 -2.69
CA THR A 54 4.83 22.42 -4.00
C THR A 54 5.17 21.48 -5.16
N LEU A 55 6.32 20.81 -5.08
CA LEU A 55 6.72 19.83 -6.09
C LEU A 55 5.85 18.57 -5.99
N THR A 56 5.53 18.14 -4.76
CA THR A 56 4.62 17.01 -4.51
C THR A 56 3.23 17.27 -5.08
N ASP A 57 2.67 18.46 -4.83
CA ASP A 57 1.38 18.87 -5.38
C ASP A 57 1.41 18.91 -6.91
N GLY A 58 2.47 19.47 -7.50
CA GLY A 58 2.65 19.49 -8.97
C GLY A 58 2.72 18.09 -9.58
N LEU A 59 3.41 17.15 -8.92
CA LEU A 59 3.47 15.75 -9.36
C LEU A 59 2.11 15.06 -9.25
N LEU A 60 1.40 15.19 -8.13
CA LEU A 60 0.08 14.61 -7.94
C LEU A 60 -0.95 15.20 -8.92
N ALA A 61 -0.88 16.50 -9.20
CA ALA A 61 -1.73 17.15 -10.20
C ALA A 61 -1.46 16.60 -11.60
N ALA A 62 -0.18 16.49 -12.01
CA ALA A 62 0.19 15.94 -13.31
C ALA A 62 -0.25 14.47 -13.48
N LEU A 63 -0.10 13.66 -12.42
CA LEU A 63 -0.58 12.29 -12.37
C LEU A 63 -2.10 12.21 -12.48
N THR A 64 -2.81 13.05 -11.71
CA THR A 64 -4.27 13.13 -11.74
C THR A 64 -4.80 13.46 -13.13
N VAL A 65 -4.17 14.42 -13.83
CA VAL A 65 -4.53 14.76 -15.22
C VAL A 65 -4.34 13.55 -16.15
N ALA A 66 -3.24 12.81 -16.00
CA ALA A 66 -2.98 11.62 -16.81
C ALA A 66 -3.99 10.49 -16.53
N LEU A 67 -4.31 10.23 -15.27
CA LEU A 67 -5.27 9.20 -14.86
C LEU A 67 -6.69 9.54 -15.32
N LYS A 68 -7.11 10.80 -15.18
CA LYS A 68 -8.41 11.29 -15.67
C LYS A 68 -8.55 11.26 -17.20
N SER A 69 -7.44 11.27 -17.93
CA SER A 69 -7.45 11.16 -19.39
C SER A 69 -7.59 9.71 -19.90
N SER A 70 -7.52 8.72 -19.01
CA SER A 70 -7.77 7.32 -19.33
C SER A 70 -9.29 7.03 -19.44
N PRO A 71 -9.70 5.93 -20.11
CA PRO A 71 -11.11 5.55 -20.22
C PRO A 71 -11.66 4.89 -18.94
N PHE A 72 -10.82 4.75 -17.91
CA PHE A 72 -11.20 4.16 -16.63
C PHE A 72 -11.89 5.17 -15.72
N ASP A 73 -12.68 4.67 -14.78
CA ASP A 73 -13.37 5.47 -13.79
C ASP A 73 -12.40 5.90 -12.68
N PHE A 74 -11.79 7.07 -12.84
CA PHE A 74 -10.82 7.57 -11.87
C PHE A 74 -11.47 8.08 -10.59
N GLN A 75 -11.21 7.38 -9.50
CA GLN A 75 -11.84 7.60 -8.19
C GLN A 75 -11.03 8.52 -7.26
N GLY A 76 -9.71 8.62 -7.47
CA GLY A 76 -8.89 9.57 -6.70
C GLY A 76 -7.42 9.20 -6.58
N ALA A 77 -6.65 10.21 -6.16
CA ALA A 77 -5.23 10.08 -5.84
C ALA A 77 -5.01 10.58 -4.40
N GLN A 78 -4.34 9.77 -3.58
CA GLN A 78 -4.08 10.12 -2.18
C GLN A 78 -2.69 9.67 -1.75
N ILE A 79 -2.03 10.50 -0.92
CA ILE A 79 -0.87 10.06 -0.15
C ILE A 79 -1.39 9.30 1.07
N LEU A 80 -1.19 7.99 1.09
CA LEU A 80 -1.60 7.14 2.21
C LEU A 80 -0.72 7.43 3.43
N SER A 81 -1.30 7.35 4.63
CA SER A 81 -0.49 7.27 5.86
C SER A 81 0.21 5.90 5.96
N SER A 82 1.28 5.80 6.75
CA SER A 82 1.96 4.51 6.96
C SER A 82 1.03 3.45 7.57
N ALA A 83 0.18 3.84 8.51
CA ALA A 83 -0.75 2.93 9.17
C ALA A 83 -1.79 2.37 8.18
N HIS A 84 -2.34 3.21 7.29
CA HIS A 84 -3.28 2.75 6.27
C HIS A 84 -2.63 1.85 5.23
N GLU A 85 -1.43 2.20 4.75
CA GLU A 85 -0.67 1.39 3.79
C GLU A 85 -0.45 -0.03 4.31
N GLU A 86 0.00 -0.16 5.56
CA GLU A 86 0.27 -1.46 6.18
C GLU A 86 -1.02 -2.21 6.57
N ALA A 87 -2.08 -1.50 6.99
CA ALA A 87 -3.39 -2.10 7.24
C ALA A 87 -3.98 -2.68 5.95
N PHE A 88 -3.88 -1.99 4.81
CA PHE A 88 -4.34 -2.53 3.52
C PHE A 88 -3.56 -3.75 3.09
N ASN A 89 -2.24 -3.78 3.33
CA ASN A 89 -1.42 -4.97 3.08
C ASN A 89 -1.88 -6.16 3.95
N TRP A 90 -2.13 -5.91 5.24
CA TRP A 90 -2.68 -6.91 6.16
C TRP A 90 -4.06 -7.44 5.72
N VAL A 91 -4.95 -6.56 5.24
CA VAL A 91 -6.24 -6.96 4.67
C VAL A 91 -6.05 -7.82 3.43
N ALA A 92 -5.18 -7.41 2.49
CA ALA A 92 -4.94 -8.16 1.26
C ALA A 92 -4.46 -9.59 1.53
N VAL A 93 -3.48 -9.74 2.43
CA VAL A 93 -2.97 -11.08 2.81
C VAL A 93 -4.06 -11.93 3.46
N ASN A 94 -4.80 -11.39 4.43
CA ASN A 94 -5.84 -12.15 5.12
C ASN A 94 -7.07 -12.44 4.22
N TYR A 95 -7.32 -11.62 3.21
CA TYR A 95 -8.34 -11.87 2.20
C TYR A 95 -7.94 -13.04 1.29
N VAL A 96 -6.72 -13.00 0.73
CA VAL A 96 -6.21 -14.07 -0.15
C VAL A 96 -6.10 -15.41 0.59
N LEU A 97 -5.81 -15.39 1.89
CA LEU A 97 -5.72 -16.60 2.72
C LEU A 97 -7.07 -17.12 3.24
N GLU A 98 -8.18 -16.44 2.90
CA GLU A 98 -9.53 -16.77 3.37
C GLU A 98 -9.63 -16.81 4.91
N ASN A 99 -8.94 -15.87 5.58
CA ASN A 99 -8.94 -15.76 7.03
C ASN A 99 -10.15 -14.98 7.56
N PHE A 100 -10.75 -14.11 6.75
CA PHE A 100 -12.00 -13.43 7.13
C PHE A 100 -13.21 -14.36 7.02
N PHE A 101 -13.33 -15.03 5.88
CA PHE A 101 -14.45 -15.90 5.52
C PHE A 101 -13.98 -16.99 4.56
N LYS A 102 -14.79 -18.03 4.40
CA LYS A 102 -14.62 -19.05 3.38
C LYS A 102 -15.98 -19.51 2.86
N TYR A 103 -16.00 -20.16 1.71
CA TYR A 103 -17.19 -20.85 1.22
C TYR A 103 -17.26 -22.26 1.81
N ASP A 104 -18.43 -22.64 2.33
CA ASP A 104 -18.68 -24.04 2.69
C ASP A 104 -19.01 -24.90 1.45
N TRP A 105 -19.25 -26.19 1.67
CA TRP A 105 -19.59 -27.13 0.60
C TRP A 105 -20.92 -26.83 -0.11
N ARG A 106 -21.75 -25.95 0.46
CA ARG A 106 -23.01 -25.46 -0.12
C ARG A 106 -22.84 -24.14 -0.87
N GLY A 107 -21.61 -23.58 -0.89
CA GLY A 107 -21.34 -22.26 -1.44
C GLY A 107 -21.82 -21.12 -0.55
N GLN A 108 -22.07 -21.36 0.74
CA GLN A 108 -22.44 -20.32 1.69
C GLN A 108 -21.18 -19.69 2.31
N LEU A 109 -21.20 -18.35 2.42
CA LEU A 109 -20.16 -17.60 3.11
C LEU A 109 -20.24 -17.89 4.62
N VAL A 110 -19.18 -18.46 5.19
CA VAL A 110 -19.09 -18.74 6.62
C VAL A 110 -17.82 -18.11 7.20
N PRO A 111 -17.85 -17.61 8.47
CA PRO A 111 -16.66 -17.09 9.12
C PRO A 111 -15.54 -18.14 9.14
N SER A 112 -14.31 -17.70 8.88
CA SER A 112 -13.15 -18.58 8.99
C SER A 112 -12.89 -18.91 10.46
N ARG A 113 -12.44 -20.14 10.74
CA ARG A 113 -11.94 -20.53 12.08
C ARG A 113 -10.43 -20.37 12.20
N LYS A 114 -9.76 -19.92 11.12
CA LYS A 114 -8.33 -19.65 11.12
C LYS A 114 -8.07 -18.37 11.90
N GLY A 115 -6.95 -18.32 12.63
CA GLY A 115 -6.47 -17.06 13.19
C GLY A 115 -6.03 -16.10 12.09
N MET A 116 -6.02 -14.79 12.40
CA MET A 116 -5.51 -13.78 11.47
C MET A 116 -4.00 -13.88 11.35
N ALA A 117 -3.50 -13.84 10.13
CA ALA A 117 -2.06 -13.82 9.87
C ALA A 117 -1.48 -12.44 10.22
N GLY A 118 -0.32 -12.44 10.85
CA GLY A 118 0.55 -11.26 10.88
C GLY A 118 1.26 -11.10 9.53
N VAL A 119 1.55 -9.86 9.16
CA VAL A 119 2.25 -9.51 7.91
C VAL A 119 3.56 -8.81 8.26
N LEU A 120 4.68 -9.39 7.81
CA LEU A 120 5.99 -8.75 7.87
C LEU A 120 6.29 -8.15 6.49
N SER A 121 6.29 -6.82 6.42
CA SER A 121 6.73 -6.06 5.25
C SER A 121 8.18 -5.62 5.47
N MET A 122 9.04 -5.80 4.46
CA MET A 122 10.43 -5.36 4.54
C MET A 122 10.76 -4.46 3.36
N GLY A 123 10.96 -3.18 3.65
CA GLY A 123 11.44 -2.21 2.69
C GLY A 123 12.96 -2.13 2.65
N ARG A 124 13.45 -1.16 1.87
CA ARG A 124 14.89 -0.88 1.80
C ARG A 124 15.44 -0.31 3.10
N THR A 125 14.66 0.53 3.77
CA THR A 125 15.12 1.33 4.91
C THR A 125 14.58 0.90 6.28
N SER A 126 13.49 0.14 6.29
CA SER A 126 12.76 -0.26 7.49
C SER A 126 12.01 -1.55 7.23
N ALA A 127 11.56 -2.19 8.31
CA ALA A 127 10.60 -3.27 8.27
C ALA A 127 9.37 -2.92 9.13
N GLN A 128 8.24 -3.55 8.84
CA GLN A 128 6.96 -3.33 9.48
C GLN A 128 6.34 -4.68 9.81
N LEU A 129 5.89 -4.85 11.06
CA LEU A 129 5.13 -6.02 11.49
C LEU A 129 3.69 -5.61 11.80
N THR A 130 2.76 -6.06 10.97
CA THR A 130 1.34 -5.70 11.07
C THR A 130 0.54 -6.90 11.54
N SER A 131 -0.19 -6.76 12.65
CA SER A 131 -0.95 -7.87 13.25
C SER A 131 -2.18 -7.37 14.00
N MET A 132 -3.11 -8.29 14.25
CA MET A 132 -4.26 -8.02 15.10
C MET A 132 -3.84 -8.05 16.57
N VAL A 133 -4.32 -7.09 17.37
CA VAL A 133 -4.08 -7.06 18.81
C VAL A 133 -5.33 -7.54 19.54
N GLU A 134 -5.15 -8.45 20.50
CA GLU A 134 -6.22 -8.89 21.40
C GLU A 134 -6.25 -7.99 22.64
N GLY A 135 -7.41 -7.35 22.90
CA GLY A 135 -7.67 -6.54 24.10
C GLY A 135 -7.93 -5.05 23.83
N GLU A 136 -8.89 -4.46 24.54
CA GLU A 136 -9.34 -3.06 24.38
C GLU A 136 -8.32 -2.00 24.87
N ASN A 137 -7.31 -2.39 25.63
CA ASN A 137 -6.49 -1.45 26.40
C ASN A 137 -5.14 -1.07 25.77
N GLN A 138 -4.84 -1.51 24.55
CA GLN A 138 -3.59 -1.18 23.86
C GLN A 138 -3.82 -1.05 22.35
N ALA A 139 -4.68 -0.11 21.94
CA ALA A 139 -4.52 0.47 20.62
C ALA A 139 -3.47 1.59 20.77
N PRO A 140 -2.17 1.34 20.56
CA PRO A 140 -1.18 2.41 20.50
C PRO A 140 -1.59 3.44 19.43
N GLU A 141 -1.05 4.65 19.53
CA GLU A 141 -1.36 5.83 18.69
C GLU A 141 -1.43 5.57 17.16
N GLU A 142 -0.85 4.48 16.69
CA GLU A 142 -0.73 4.09 15.27
C GLU A 142 -1.62 2.89 14.86
N GLY A 143 -2.58 2.49 15.70
CA GLY A 143 -3.54 1.43 15.38
C GLY A 143 -4.63 1.87 14.38
N VAL A 144 -5.07 0.96 13.51
CA VAL A 144 -6.20 1.16 12.58
C VAL A 144 -7.35 0.24 12.98
N ARG A 145 -8.52 0.83 13.21
CA ARG A 145 -9.78 0.09 13.43
C ARG A 145 -10.47 -0.12 12.09
N LEU A 146 -10.70 -1.37 11.72
CA LEU A 146 -11.37 -1.78 10.49
C LEU A 146 -12.67 -2.52 10.82
N GLU A 147 -13.72 -2.27 10.03
CA GLU A 147 -14.97 -3.04 10.10
C GLU A 147 -15.11 -3.84 8.81
N LEU A 148 -14.85 -5.14 8.90
CA LEU A 148 -14.81 -6.04 7.75
C LEU A 148 -15.73 -7.23 8.02
N TYR A 149 -16.65 -7.50 7.09
CA TYR A 149 -17.56 -8.64 7.16
C TYR A 149 -18.37 -8.72 8.48
N GLY A 150 -18.74 -7.55 9.03
CA GLY A 150 -19.50 -7.46 10.29
C GLY A 150 -18.67 -7.67 11.56
N GLN A 151 -17.34 -7.75 11.45
CA GLN A 151 -16.43 -7.84 12.58
C GLN A 151 -15.52 -6.62 12.67
N THR A 152 -15.23 -6.18 13.89
CA THR A 152 -14.24 -5.13 14.14
C THR A 152 -12.86 -5.75 14.32
N HIS A 153 -11.89 -5.27 13.54
CA HIS A 153 -10.50 -5.67 13.62
C HIS A 153 -9.64 -4.47 14.04
N ASN A 154 -8.96 -4.60 15.18
CA ASN A 154 -7.95 -3.63 15.62
C ASN A 154 -6.59 -4.11 15.12
N VAL A 155 -6.09 -3.43 14.10
CA VAL A 155 -4.81 -3.76 13.45
C VAL A 155 -3.75 -2.81 13.93
N TYR A 156 -2.63 -3.36 14.41
CA TYR A 156 -1.48 -2.59 14.84
C TYR A 156 -0.29 -2.89 13.94
N THR A 157 0.50 -1.84 13.66
CA THR A 157 1.75 -1.95 12.94
C THR A 157 2.90 -1.56 13.87
N HIS A 158 3.81 -2.49 14.12
CA HIS A 158 5.07 -2.19 14.77
C HIS A 158 6.11 -1.78 13.74
N HIS A 159 6.69 -0.60 13.90
CA HIS A 159 7.71 -0.07 13.00
C HIS A 159 9.13 -0.42 13.49
N CYS A 160 9.91 -1.10 12.64
CA CYS A 160 11.30 -1.48 12.89
C CYS A 160 12.25 -0.66 12.01
N PRO A 161 12.62 0.57 12.42
CA PRO A 161 13.54 1.40 11.65
C PRO A 161 14.93 0.75 11.58
N CYS A 162 15.68 1.01 10.49
CA CYS A 162 17.03 0.47 10.26
C CYS A 162 17.12 -1.07 10.14
N HIS A 163 15.99 -1.75 10.01
CA HIS A 163 15.90 -3.19 9.73
C HIS A 163 15.48 -3.47 8.28
N GLY A 164 15.63 -2.48 7.39
CA GLY A 164 15.44 -2.67 5.96
C GLY A 164 16.65 -3.36 5.32
N THR A 165 16.46 -3.85 4.09
CA THR A 165 17.47 -4.62 3.37
C THR A 165 18.80 -3.88 3.22
N ASP A 166 18.78 -2.57 2.98
CA ASP A 166 19.99 -1.77 2.73
C ASP A 166 20.77 -1.53 4.01
N GLN A 167 20.10 -1.32 5.15
CA GLN A 167 20.79 -1.18 6.44
C GLN A 167 21.29 -2.51 6.97
N LEU A 168 20.52 -3.59 6.82
CA LEU A 168 20.98 -4.93 7.19
C LEU A 168 22.24 -5.29 6.41
N ARG A 169 22.24 -5.03 5.10
CA ARG A 169 23.44 -5.21 4.25
C ARG A 169 24.61 -4.35 4.74
N SER A 170 24.39 -3.06 4.98
CA SER A 170 25.46 -2.15 5.44
C SER A 170 26.04 -2.57 6.78
N ARG A 171 25.19 -2.96 7.74
CA ARG A 171 25.62 -3.48 9.06
C ARG A 171 26.46 -4.75 8.92
N LEU A 172 26.01 -5.70 8.09
CA LEU A 172 26.73 -6.93 7.82
C LEU A 172 28.11 -6.65 7.22
N LEU A 173 28.19 -5.76 6.22
CA LEU A 173 29.47 -5.36 5.62
C LEU A 173 30.41 -4.70 6.64
N SER A 174 29.90 -3.81 7.49
CA SER A 174 30.71 -3.20 8.55
C SER A 174 31.27 -4.23 9.53
N MET A 175 30.48 -5.24 9.90
CA MET A 175 30.96 -6.33 10.77
C MET A 175 32.04 -7.17 10.10
N LEU A 176 31.93 -7.40 8.78
CA LEU A 176 32.91 -8.17 8.02
C LEU A 176 34.23 -7.42 7.78
N ILE A 177 34.20 -6.08 7.71
CA ILE A 177 35.40 -5.23 7.53
C ILE A 177 36.13 -4.98 8.85
N GLN A 178 35.47 -5.17 10.00
CA GLN A 178 36.09 -5.05 11.33
C GLN A 178 36.94 -6.26 11.74
N VAL A 179 37.17 -7.21 10.82
CA VAL A 179 38.11 -8.34 10.96
C VAL A 179 39.45 -7.96 10.35
#